data_AF-A0A0A2M7J3-F1
#
_entry.id   AF-A0A0A2M7J3-F1
#
_cell.length_a   1.000
_cell.length_b   1.000
_cell.length_c   1.000
_cell.angle_alpha   90.00
_cell.angle_beta   90.00
_cell.angle_gamma   90.00
#
_symmetry.space_group_name_H-M   'P 1'
#
loop_
_entity.id
_entity.type
_entity.pdbx_description
1 polymer ?
#
loop_
_entity_poly.entity_id
_entity_poly.type
_entity_poly.pdbx_seq_one_letter_code
_entity_poly.pdbx_strand_id
1 'polypeptide(L)'
;MTGMVSKINSANNFTIISGSKSYTVTLTDTKLYENSQTNLDAVKYLTEKLLSKDVVITDIVKQGDVIMGNAIYNCINYNVKDDIPCSAGNVLNVEMLKLKLIQYSGSNEFLKKISRE
;
A
#
# COMPACT_ATOMS: atom_id res chain seq x y z
N MET A 1 -4.04 -5.69 -11.08
CA MET A 1 -2.81 -6.47 -11.39
C MET A 1 -2.47 -7.31 -10.17
N THR A 2 -1.97 -8.52 -10.33
CA THR A 2 -1.53 -9.36 -9.21
C THR A 2 -0.04 -9.61 -9.30
N GLY A 3 0.66 -9.70 -8.18
CA GLY A 3 2.07 -10.05 -8.17
C GLY A 3 2.60 -10.32 -6.76
N MET A 4 3.76 -10.96 -6.70
CA MET A 4 4.45 -11.21 -5.44
C MET A 4 5.39 -10.05 -5.13
N VAL A 5 5.34 -9.53 -3.90
CA VAL A 5 6.26 -8.46 -3.47
C VAL A 5 7.66 -9.03 -3.30
N SER A 6 8.61 -8.55 -4.10
CA SER A 6 10.00 -9.01 -4.10
C SER A 6 10.94 -8.09 -3.32
N LYS A 7 10.58 -6.82 -3.16
CA LYS A 7 11.42 -5.82 -2.49
C LYS A 7 10.58 -4.66 -1.95
N ILE A 8 10.91 -4.19 -0.74
CA ILE A 8 10.42 -2.91 -0.22
C ILE A 8 11.47 -1.84 -0.52
N ASN A 9 11.09 -0.78 -1.25
CA ASN A 9 12.02 0.27 -1.65
C ASN A 9 11.96 1.48 -0.70
N SER A 10 10.74 1.84 -0.27
CA SER A 10 10.48 2.89 0.70
C SER A 10 9.14 2.66 1.41
N ALA A 11 8.81 3.54 2.33
CA ALA A 11 7.57 3.51 3.11
C ALA A 11 6.27 3.66 2.29
N ASN A 12 6.33 4.02 1.01
CA ASN A 12 5.16 4.05 0.11
C ASN A 12 5.44 3.41 -1.25
N ASN A 13 6.54 2.67 -1.38
CA ASN A 13 6.98 2.11 -2.65
C ASN A 13 7.60 0.72 -2.48
N PHE A 14 7.19 -0.23 -3.31
CA PHE A 14 7.71 -1.59 -3.31
C PHE A 14 7.68 -2.20 -4.72
N THR A 15 8.49 -3.21 -4.96
CA THR A 15 8.56 -3.92 -6.23
C THR A 15 7.75 -5.21 -6.15
N ILE A 16 6.94 -5.46 -7.17
CA ILE A 16 6.24 -6.73 -7.39
C ILE A 16 6.79 -7.44 -8.62
N ILE A 17 6.73 -8.77 -8.60
CA ILE A 17 6.94 -9.62 -9.77
C ILE A 17 5.57 -10.12 -10.24
N SER A 18 5.21 -9.81 -11.47
CA SER A 18 3.97 -10.23 -12.12
C SER A 18 4.31 -10.93 -13.43
N GLY A 19 4.27 -12.27 -13.43
CA GLY A 19 4.78 -13.07 -14.54
C GLY A 19 6.31 -12.93 -14.65
N SER A 20 6.82 -12.63 -15.84
CA SER A 20 8.26 -12.42 -16.10
C SER A 20 8.73 -10.97 -15.92
N LYS A 21 7.85 -10.06 -15.47
CA LYS A 21 8.14 -8.62 -15.37
C LYS A 21 8.13 -8.17 -13.92
N SER A 22 9.01 -7.21 -13.63
CA SER A 22 9.04 -6.50 -12.34
C SER A 22 8.40 -5.13 -12.50
N TYR A 23 7.60 -4.73 -11.51
CA TYR A 23 6.95 -3.43 -11.47
C TYR A 23 7.20 -2.76 -10.14
N THR A 24 7.53 -1.47 -10.18
CA THR A 24 7.61 -0.65 -8.99
C THR A 24 6.23 -0.05 -8.72
N VAL A 25 5.63 -0.41 -7.60
CA VAL A 25 4.34 0.10 -7.13
C VAL A 25 4.59 1.27 -6.17
N THR A 26 3.97 2.40 -6.45
CA THR A 26 3.88 3.57 -5.56
C THR A 26 2.44 3.70 -5.09
N LEU A 27 2.23 3.77 -3.77
CA LEU A 27 0.90 3.93 -3.20
C LEU A 27 0.29 5.30 -3.54
N THR A 28 -0.88 5.30 -4.17
CA THR A 28 -1.62 6.52 -4.50
C THR A 28 -2.18 7.22 -3.27
N ASP A 29 -2.45 8.53 -3.40
CA ASP A 29 -3.03 9.37 -2.33
C ASP A 29 -2.21 9.43 -1.02
N THR A 30 -0.94 9.02 -1.06
CA THR A 30 -0.05 8.99 0.10
C THR A 30 1.31 9.61 -0.18
N LYS A 31 1.94 10.16 0.85
CA LYS A 31 3.32 10.67 0.84
C LYS A 31 4.07 10.25 2.10
N LEU A 32 5.38 10.35 2.04
CA LEU A 32 6.28 10.03 3.14
C LEU A 32 6.32 11.15 4.17
N TYR A 33 6.58 10.81 5.43
CA TYR A 33 6.99 11.79 6.42
C TYR A 33 8.44 12.23 6.14
N GLU A 34 8.80 13.46 6.49
CA GLU A 34 10.19 13.92 6.44
C GLU A 34 11.07 13.28 7.53
N ASN A 35 10.43 12.76 8.59
CA ASN A 35 11.11 12.09 9.69
C ASN A 35 11.71 10.74 9.27
N SER A 36 13.03 10.57 9.46
CA SER A 36 13.75 9.36 9.07
C SER A 36 13.32 8.12 9.86
N GLN A 37 13.02 8.25 11.16
CA GLN A 37 12.59 7.14 12.00
C GLN A 37 11.23 6.60 11.56
N THR A 38 10.26 7.48 11.29
CA THR A 38 8.94 7.07 10.79
C THR A 38 9.04 6.33 9.45
N ASN A 39 9.94 6.77 8.57
CA ASN A 39 10.18 6.07 7.30
C ASN A 39 10.78 4.68 7.52
N LEU A 40 11.70 4.51 8.48
CA LEU A 40 12.26 3.20 8.83
C LEU A 40 11.20 2.27 9.42
N ASP A 41 10.35 2.78 10.32
CA ASP A 41 9.27 2.02 10.94
C ASP A 41 8.25 1.56 9.88
N ALA A 42 7.94 2.42 8.92
CA ALA A 42 7.05 2.11 7.81
C ALA A 42 7.65 1.06 6.85
N VAL A 43 8.95 1.16 6.54
CA VAL A 43 9.66 0.13 5.73
C VAL A 43 9.67 -1.21 6.47
N LYS A 44 9.93 -1.21 7.78
CA LYS A 44 9.88 -2.41 8.60
C LYS A 44 8.48 -3.04 8.59
N TYR A 45 7.44 -2.23 8.80
CA TYR A 45 6.04 -2.67 8.73
C TYR A 45 5.72 -3.33 7.38
N LEU A 46 6.05 -2.66 6.27
CA LEU A 46 5.85 -3.21 4.93
C LEU A 46 6.62 -4.50 4.69
N THR A 47 7.85 -4.59 5.20
CA THR A 47 8.69 -5.78 5.06
C THR A 47 8.06 -6.97 5.77
N GLU A 48 7.63 -6.79 7.02
CA GLU A 48 6.99 -7.86 7.80
C GLU A 48 5.63 -8.28 7.22
N LYS A 49 4.87 -7.33 6.68
CA LYS A 49 3.51 -7.58 6.17
C LYS A 49 3.47 -8.13 4.75
N LEU A 50 4.32 -7.61 3.86
CA LEU A 50 4.16 -7.80 2.42
C LEU A 50 5.29 -8.59 1.77
N LEU A 51 6.51 -8.58 2.32
CA LEU A 51 7.64 -9.22 1.63
C LEU A 51 7.34 -10.70 1.38
N SER A 52 7.55 -11.14 0.13
CA SER A 52 7.26 -12.50 -0.34
C SER A 52 5.78 -12.89 -0.23
N LYS A 53 4.86 -11.93 -0.14
CA LYS A 53 3.41 -12.13 -0.19
C LYS A 53 2.84 -11.72 -1.53
N ASP A 54 1.77 -12.39 -1.94
CA ASP A 54 0.96 -11.99 -3.08
C ASP A 54 0.09 -10.79 -2.73
N VAL A 55 0.06 -9.83 -3.66
CA VAL A 55 -0.77 -8.62 -3.56
C VAL A 55 -1.57 -8.41 -4.83
N VAL A 56 -2.72 -7.77 -4.67
CA VAL A 56 -3.53 -7.25 -5.77
C VAL A 56 -3.39 -5.73 -5.78
N ILE A 57 -2.91 -5.19 -6.90
CA ILE A 57 -2.83 -3.76 -7.15
C ILE A 57 -4.07 -3.31 -7.93
N THR A 58 -4.73 -2.28 -7.42
CA THR A 58 -5.93 -1.64 -7.98
C THR A 58 -5.69 -0.16 -8.28
N ASP A 59 -6.63 0.50 -8.97
CA ASP A 59 -6.56 1.92 -9.37
C ASP A 59 -5.26 2.30 -10.09
N ILE A 60 -4.96 1.53 -11.14
CA ILE A 60 -3.65 1.51 -11.80
C ILE A 60 -3.51 2.67 -12.77
N VAL A 61 -2.59 3.59 -12.48
CA VAL A 61 -1.97 4.47 -13.47
C VAL A 61 -0.56 3.94 -13.75
N LYS A 62 -0.29 3.52 -15.00
CA LYS A 62 1.00 2.94 -15.38
C LYS A 62 1.83 3.93 -16.19
N GLN A 63 3.08 4.13 -15.79
CA GLN A 63 4.09 4.90 -16.51
C GLN A 63 5.36 4.05 -16.64
N GLY A 64 5.49 3.34 -17.77
CA GLY A 64 6.56 2.37 -17.96
C GLY A 64 6.46 1.20 -16.97
N ASP A 65 7.50 0.99 -16.18
CA ASP A 65 7.55 -0.04 -15.13
C ASP A 65 7.10 0.46 -13.75
N VAL A 66 6.68 1.73 -13.67
CA VAL A 66 6.07 2.30 -12.46
C VAL A 66 4.56 2.18 -12.53
N ILE A 67 3.96 1.70 -11.45
CA ILE A 67 2.54 1.61 -11.22
C ILE A 67 2.21 2.51 -10.04
N MET A 68 1.36 3.51 -10.26
CA MET A 68 0.69 4.20 -9.17
C MET A 68 -0.62 3.46 -8.92
N GLY A 69 -0.85 3.01 -7.69
CA GLY A 69 -2.08 2.33 -7.35
C GLY A 69 -2.15 1.93 -5.89
N ASN A 70 -3.22 1.22 -5.54
CA ASN A 70 -3.49 0.80 -4.17
C ASN A 70 -3.26 -0.70 -4.01
N ALA A 71 -2.71 -1.11 -2.88
CA ALA A 71 -2.34 -2.49 -2.62
C ALA A 71 -3.31 -3.18 -1.67
N ILE A 72 -3.79 -4.35 -2.09
CA ILE A 72 -4.61 -5.26 -1.31
C ILE A 72 -3.81 -6.52 -1.03
N TYR A 73 -3.82 -6.98 0.22
CA TYR A 73 -3.06 -8.15 0.64
C TYR A 73 -3.85 -8.98 1.67
N ASN A 74 -3.60 -10.29 1.70
CA ASN A 74 -4.16 -11.25 2.67
C ASN A 74 -5.71 -11.27 2.79
N CYS A 75 -6.42 -11.32 1.66
CA CYS A 75 -7.89 -11.39 1.65
C CYS A 75 -8.39 -12.82 1.57
N ILE A 76 -8.55 -13.45 2.74
CA ILE A 76 -9.12 -14.79 2.88
C ILE A 76 -10.32 -14.69 3.83
N ASN A 77 -11.54 -14.81 3.29
CA ASN A 77 -12.85 -14.84 3.98
C ASN A 77 -13.32 -13.58 4.75
N TYR A 78 -14.47 -13.04 4.34
CA TYR A 78 -15.07 -11.83 4.90
C TYR A 78 -16.29 -12.12 5.74
N ASN A 79 -16.20 -11.79 7.02
CA ASN A 79 -17.35 -11.33 7.80
C ASN A 79 -16.84 -10.61 9.05
N VAL A 80 -16.49 -9.33 8.94
CA VAL A 80 -16.26 -8.50 10.13
C VAL A 80 -16.83 -7.11 9.86
N LYS A 81 -17.77 -6.71 10.73
CA LYS A 81 -18.54 -5.47 10.66
C LYS A 81 -17.73 -4.21 10.95
N ASP A 82 -16.44 -4.33 11.29
CA ASP A 82 -15.60 -3.22 11.78
C ASP A 82 -14.21 -3.13 11.12
N ASP A 83 -13.85 -4.04 10.23
CA ASP A 83 -12.55 -4.03 9.52
C ASP A 83 -12.72 -3.65 8.06
N ILE A 84 -11.83 -2.77 7.57
CA ILE A 84 -11.84 -2.24 6.20
C ILE A 84 -11.96 -3.42 5.24
N PRO A 85 -13.07 -3.54 4.50
CA PRO A 85 -13.22 -4.69 3.66
C PRO A 85 -12.15 -4.60 2.57
N CYS A 86 -11.37 -5.64 2.27
CA CYS A 86 -10.46 -5.56 1.12
C CYS A 86 -11.16 -5.35 -0.25
N SER A 87 -12.49 -5.25 -0.32
CA SER A 87 -13.17 -4.67 -1.47
C SER A 87 -12.88 -3.17 -1.61
N ALA A 88 -12.47 -2.50 -0.54
CA ALA A 88 -11.83 -1.20 -0.61
C ALA A 88 -10.42 -1.44 -1.13
N GLY A 89 -10.13 -0.97 -2.35
CA GLY A 89 -8.82 -1.11 -3.00
C GLY A 89 -7.63 -0.56 -2.18
N ASN A 90 -7.89 0.11 -1.05
CA ASN A 90 -6.98 0.90 -0.24
C ASN A 90 -6.57 0.27 1.11
N VAL A 91 -6.74 -1.04 1.34
CA VAL A 91 -6.48 -1.68 2.67
C VAL A 91 -5.13 -1.26 3.26
N LEU A 92 -4.05 -1.40 2.50
CA LEU A 92 -2.72 -1.05 2.97
C LEU A 92 -2.61 0.44 3.32
N ASN A 93 -3.15 1.33 2.48
CA ASN A 93 -3.14 2.77 2.75
C ASN A 93 -3.85 3.09 4.05
N VAL A 94 -5.00 2.47 4.30
CA VAL A 94 -5.77 2.73 5.52
C VAL A 94 -4.98 2.31 6.76
N GLU A 95 -4.41 1.12 6.77
CA GLU A 95 -3.62 0.64 7.90
C GLU A 95 -2.42 1.55 8.18
N MET A 96 -1.66 1.90 7.14
CA MET A 96 -0.48 2.73 7.29
C MET A 96 -0.82 4.17 7.71
N LEU A 97 -1.97 4.71 7.28
CA LEU A 97 -2.47 6.00 7.76
C LEU A 97 -2.87 5.95 9.22
N LYS A 98 -3.61 4.91 9.65
CA LYS A 98 -4.00 4.72 11.06
C LYS A 98 -2.78 4.57 11.98
N LEU A 99 -1.74 3.89 11.51
CA LEU A 99 -0.48 3.73 12.23
C LEU A 99 0.45 4.95 12.13
N LYS A 100 0.05 6.01 11.41
CA LYS A 100 0.86 7.22 11.16
C LYS A 100 2.23 6.91 10.54
N LEU A 101 2.28 5.90 9.68
CA LEU A 101 3.48 5.47 8.94
C LEU A 101 3.65 6.22 7.63
N ILE A 102 2.55 6.75 7.08
CA ILE A 102 2.51 7.62 5.89
C ILE A 102 1.54 8.78 6.13
N GLN A 103 1.60 9.80 5.27
CA GLN A 103 0.70 10.95 5.26
C GLN A 103 -0.28 10.84 4.10
N TYR A 104 -1.51 11.27 4.31
CA TYR A 104 -2.45 11.50 3.21
C TYR A 104 -1.99 12.70 2.37
N SER A 105 -2.08 12.58 1.05
CA SER A 105 -1.73 13.66 0.10
C SER A 105 -2.64 13.73 -1.12
N GLY A 106 -3.76 13.02 -1.05
CA GLY A 106 -4.57 12.68 -2.21
C GLY A 106 -5.85 13.48 -2.40
N SER A 107 -6.73 12.92 -3.23
CA SER A 107 -8.12 13.37 -3.43
C SER A 107 -9.16 12.38 -2.90
N ASN A 108 -8.74 11.19 -2.47
CA ASN A 108 -9.63 10.19 -1.89
C ASN A 108 -10.20 10.64 -0.53
N GLU A 109 -11.45 11.11 -0.52
CA GLU A 109 -12.11 11.63 0.69
C GLU A 109 -12.26 10.60 1.81
N PHE A 110 -12.31 9.30 1.50
CA PHE A 110 -12.31 8.24 2.51
C PHE A 110 -10.96 8.17 3.23
N LEU A 111 -9.85 8.13 2.50
CA LEU A 111 -8.50 8.15 3.09
C LEU A 111 -8.23 9.45 3.84
N LYS A 112 -8.74 10.57 3.34
CA LYS A 112 -8.68 11.87 4.03
C LYS A 112 -9.37 11.82 5.38
N LYS A 113 -10.56 11.20 5.46
CA LYS A 113 -11.28 11.04 6.73
C LYS A 113 -10.47 10.18 7.70
N ILE A 114 -10.00 9.01 7.25
CA ILE A 114 -9.14 8.12 8.06
C ILE A 114 -7.91 8.86 8.60
N SER A 115 -7.28 9.71 7.80
CA SER A 115 -6.05 10.41 8.21
C SER A 115 -6.25 11.44 9.35
N ARG A 116 -7.50 11.73 9.72
CA ARG A 116 -7.87 12.71 10.75
C ARG A 116 -8.36 12.06 12.06
N GLU A 117 -8.56 10.75 12.07
CA GLU A 117 -8.96 9.95 13.24
C GLU A 117 -7.72 9.55 14.07
#